data_AF-A0A2D4P6H5-F1
#
_entry.id   AF-A0A2D4P6H5-F1
#
_cell.length_a   1.000
_cell.length_b   1.000
_cell.length_c   1.000
_cell.angle_alpha   90.00
_cell.angle_beta   90.00
_cell.angle_gamma   90.00
#
_symmetry.space_group_name_H-M   'P 1'
#
loop_
_entity.id
_entity.type
_entity.pdbx_description
1 polymer ?
#
loop_
_entity_poly.entity_id
_entity_poly.type
_entity_poly.pdbx_seq_one_letter_code
_entity_poly.pdbx_strand_id
1 'polypeptide(L)'
;MLWVNGTIGKDTYIVEIIANIWADHNPLKIVWKGQKKRRMRWTLNLQILKEKEYNQRIKNELETFFKINLQEHTNLQNLWDTTKAYMRGISIAYTIRKNKTEWKQQNELQKKVKELENGLQKDPKSNDGWIQIKFDIFIGKSTKFKIYKAKL
;
A
#
# COMPACT_ATOMS: atom_id res chain seq x y z
N MET A 1 21.08 17.16 -5.97
CA MET A 1 20.28 17.62 -7.12
C MET A 1 18.93 16.90 -7.08
N LEU A 2 17.82 17.61 -7.26
CA LEU A 2 16.47 17.04 -7.27
C LEU A 2 15.80 17.36 -8.60
N TRP A 3 15.34 16.33 -9.30
CA TRP A 3 14.63 16.46 -10.57
C TRP A 3 13.16 16.18 -10.36
N VAL A 4 12.29 17.08 -10.84
CA VAL A 4 10.84 16.97 -10.66
C VAL A 4 10.16 17.01 -12.02
N ASN A 5 9.13 16.19 -12.20
CA ASN A 5 8.29 16.23 -13.40
C ASN A 5 7.61 17.60 -13.51
N GLY A 6 7.54 18.17 -14.72
CA GLY A 6 6.95 19.50 -14.96
C GLY A 6 5.48 19.66 -14.53
N THR A 7 4.76 18.55 -14.31
CA THR A 7 3.41 18.56 -13.71
C THR A 7 3.45 18.83 -12.20
N ILE A 8 4.38 18.20 -11.48
CA ILE A 8 4.57 18.37 -10.02
C ILE A 8 5.26 19.71 -9.72
N GLY A 9 6.18 20.15 -10.60
CA GLY A 9 6.85 21.45 -10.47
C GLY A 9 5.87 22.63 -10.45
N LYS A 10 4.81 22.56 -11.26
CA LYS A 10 3.75 23.59 -11.30
C LYS A 10 2.93 23.68 -10.02
N ASP A 11 2.81 22.56 -9.30
CA ASP A 11 2.04 22.47 -8.06
C ASP A 11 2.93 22.65 -6.81
N THR A 12 4.25 22.75 -6.96
CA THR A 12 5.19 22.92 -5.84
C THR A 12 5.21 24.37 -5.39
N TYR A 13 5.08 24.62 -4.08
CA TYR A 13 5.06 25.98 -3.55
C TYR A 13 6.09 26.22 -2.43
N ILE A 14 6.67 25.18 -1.83
CA ILE A 14 7.78 25.31 -0.87
C ILE A 14 8.86 24.30 -1.23
N VAL A 15 10.10 24.78 -1.34
CA VAL A 15 11.33 23.97 -1.39
C VAL A 15 12.31 24.59 -0.40
N GLU A 16 12.59 23.89 0.69
CA GLU A 16 13.47 24.37 1.78
C GLU A 16 14.60 23.36 2.01
N ILE A 17 15.81 23.85 2.19
CA ILE A 17 16.94 23.06 2.69
C ILE A 17 16.97 23.25 4.21
N ILE A 18 16.69 22.19 4.95
CA ILE A 18 16.69 22.21 6.42
C ILE A 18 18.14 22.01 6.88
N ALA A 19 18.60 22.85 7.80
CA ALA A 19 19.92 22.70 8.39
C ALA A 19 20.00 21.39 9.20
N ASN A 20 21.05 20.60 8.96
CA ASN A 20 21.33 19.38 9.69
C ASN A 20 22.79 19.39 10.14
N ILE A 21 23.01 18.93 11.37
CA ILE A 21 24.34 18.81 11.98
C ILE A 21 24.84 17.36 12.03
N TRP A 22 24.02 16.39 11.62
CA TRP A 22 24.31 14.95 11.79
C TRP A 22 24.82 14.27 10.52
N ALA A 23 24.70 14.91 9.35
CA ALA A 23 25.17 14.36 8.09
C ALA A 23 25.75 15.48 7.24
N ASP A 24 26.69 15.14 6.37
CA ASP A 24 27.29 16.06 5.39
C ASP A 24 26.28 16.58 4.36
N HIS A 25 25.03 16.10 4.43
CA HIS A 25 23.92 16.49 3.57
C HIS A 25 22.74 17.01 4.38
N ASN A 26 22.30 18.20 4.02
CA ASN A 26 21.12 18.84 4.57
C ASN A 26 19.83 18.26 3.95
N PRO A 27 18.83 17.87 4.76
CA PRO A 27 17.55 17.38 4.26
C PRO A 27 16.80 18.46 3.47
N LEU A 28 16.10 18.04 2.42
CA LEU A 28 15.32 18.92 1.55
C LEU A 28 13.83 18.65 1.76
N LYS A 29 13.07 19.70 2.12
CA LYS A 29 11.63 19.67 2.34
C LYS A 29 10.92 20.27 1.14
N ILE A 30 9.94 19.54 0.62
CA ILE A 30 9.12 19.97 -0.51
C ILE A 30 7.67 19.92 -0.10
N VAL A 31 6.92 20.99 -0.35
CA VAL A 31 5.47 21.02 -0.18
C VAL A 31 4.83 21.41 -1.50
N TRP A 32 3.88 20.61 -1.95
CA TRP A 32 3.15 20.85 -3.19
C TRP A 32 1.64 20.69 -3.00
N LYS A 33 0.89 21.40 -3.83
CA LYS A 33 -0.57 21.50 -3.85
C LYS A 33 -1.08 20.22 -4.49
N GLY A 34 -1.15 19.14 -3.70
CA GLY A 34 -1.51 17.81 -4.18
C GLY A 34 -2.68 17.84 -5.17
N GLN A 35 -2.60 17.07 -6.25
CA GLN A 35 -3.66 17.03 -7.26
C GLN A 35 -4.98 16.60 -6.62
N LYS A 36 -6.08 17.29 -6.94
CA LYS A 36 -7.43 16.84 -6.56
C LYS A 36 -7.63 15.45 -7.15
N LYS A 37 -7.81 14.45 -6.29
CA LYS A 37 -8.21 13.10 -6.73
C LYS A 37 -9.51 13.24 -7.50
N ARG A 38 -9.46 13.08 -8.83
CA ARG A 38 -10.66 12.88 -9.64
C ARG A 38 -11.46 11.73 -9.03
N ARG A 39 -12.79 11.80 -9.04
CA ARG A 39 -13.65 10.66 -8.68
C ARG A 39 -13.41 9.55 -9.70
N MET A 40 -12.39 8.73 -9.44
CA MET A 40 -12.05 7.60 -10.28
C MET A 40 -13.16 6.57 -10.13
N ARG A 41 -13.62 6.03 -11.26
CA ARG A 41 -14.43 4.81 -11.26
C ARG A 41 -13.63 3.74 -10.53
N TRP A 42 -14.27 3.02 -9.63
CA TRP A 42 -13.60 1.93 -8.92
C TRP A 42 -13.04 0.92 -9.93
N THR A 43 -11.80 0.50 -9.69
CA THR A 43 -11.10 -0.50 -10.47
C THR A 43 -10.67 -1.62 -9.54
N LEU A 44 -10.90 -2.86 -9.95
CA LEU A 44 -10.41 -4.04 -9.23
C LEU A 44 -8.87 -4.08 -9.28
N ASN A 45 -8.23 -4.33 -8.13
CA ASN A 45 -6.79 -4.59 -8.11
C ASN A 45 -6.53 -5.97 -8.73
N LEU A 46 -5.82 -6.06 -9.85
CA LEU A 46 -5.55 -7.35 -10.49
C LEU A 46 -4.60 -8.24 -9.67
N GLN A 47 -3.84 -7.66 -8.75
CA GLN A 47 -2.92 -8.43 -7.91
C GLN A 47 -3.66 -9.40 -6.98
N ILE A 48 -4.83 -9.00 -6.45
CA ILE A 48 -5.60 -9.87 -5.53
C ILE A 48 -6.16 -11.11 -6.23
N LEU A 49 -6.31 -11.08 -7.56
CA LEU A 49 -6.73 -12.24 -8.36
C LEU A 49 -5.65 -13.34 -8.41
N LYS A 50 -4.39 -12.99 -8.16
CA LYS A 50 -3.29 -13.97 -8.10
C LYS A 50 -3.23 -14.69 -6.75
N GLU A 51 -3.98 -14.22 -5.76
CA GLU A 51 -3.94 -14.73 -4.39
C GLU A 51 -4.91 -15.90 -4.23
N LYS A 52 -4.39 -17.06 -3.81
CA LYS A 52 -5.20 -18.28 -3.62
C LYS A 52 -6.31 -18.09 -2.59
N GLU A 53 -6.03 -17.37 -1.50
CA GLU A 53 -7.00 -17.08 -0.44
C GLU A 53 -8.21 -16.30 -0.98
N TYR A 54 -7.95 -15.24 -1.76
CA TYR A 54 -9.00 -14.45 -2.38
C TYR A 54 -9.85 -15.29 -3.34
N ASN A 55 -9.22 -16.08 -4.21
CA ASN A 55 -9.93 -16.93 -5.16
C ASN A 55 -10.81 -17.96 -4.47
N GLN A 56 -10.30 -18.61 -3.42
CA GLN A 56 -11.08 -19.58 -2.64
C GLN A 56 -12.29 -18.91 -1.96
N ARG A 57 -12.08 -17.73 -1.38
CA ARG A 57 -13.14 -16.99 -0.72
C ARG A 57 -14.24 -16.59 -1.69
N ILE A 58 -13.87 -15.98 -2.81
CA ILE A 58 -14.82 -15.60 -3.86
C ILE A 58 -15.62 -16.80 -4.35
N LYS A 59 -14.96 -17.94 -4.57
CA LYS A 59 -15.64 -19.17 -5.01
C LYS A 59 -16.71 -19.61 -4.00
N ASN A 60 -16.36 -19.68 -2.72
CA ASN A 60 -17.30 -20.08 -1.66
C ASN A 60 -18.48 -19.10 -1.52
N GLU A 61 -18.20 -17.80 -1.59
CA GLU A 61 -19.23 -16.76 -1.48
C GLU A 61 -20.17 -16.78 -2.70
N LEU A 62 -19.63 -16.98 -3.91
CA LEU A 62 -20.44 -17.12 -5.12
C LEU A 62 -21.29 -18.39 -5.12
N GLU A 63 -20.75 -19.52 -4.68
CA GLU A 63 -21.53 -20.76 -4.54
C GLU A 63 -22.71 -20.55 -3.59
N THR A 64 -22.50 -19.84 -2.48
CA THR A 64 -23.56 -19.49 -1.52
C THR A 64 -24.56 -18.51 -2.15
N PHE A 65 -24.08 -17.50 -2.86
CA PHE A 65 -24.92 -16.52 -3.54
C PHE A 65 -25.85 -17.19 -4.57
N PHE A 66 -25.32 -18.06 -5.43
CA PHE A 66 -26.14 -18.74 -6.44
C PHE A 66 -27.12 -19.73 -5.81
N LYS A 67 -26.75 -20.45 -4.76
CA LYS A 67 -27.70 -21.33 -4.04
C LYS A 67 -28.92 -20.59 -3.51
N ILE A 68 -28.75 -19.34 -3.08
CA ILE A 68 -29.84 -18.55 -2.48
C ILE A 68 -30.64 -17.79 -3.55
N ASN A 69 -29.97 -17.24 -4.56
CA ASN A 69 -30.55 -16.27 -5.49
C ASN A 69 -30.95 -16.88 -6.84
N LEU A 70 -30.59 -18.12 -7.13
CA LEU A 70 -30.99 -18.80 -8.37
C LEU A 70 -32.38 -19.43 -8.17
N GLN A 71 -33.43 -18.74 -8.61
CA GLN A 71 -34.80 -19.26 -8.69
C GLN A 71 -35.31 -19.25 -10.13
N GLU A 72 -36.25 -20.13 -10.47
CA GLU A 72 -36.75 -20.33 -11.84
C GLU A 72 -37.26 -19.06 -12.53
N HIS A 73 -37.81 -18.12 -11.76
CA HIS A 73 -38.37 -16.86 -12.26
C HIS A 73 -37.39 -15.67 -12.20
N THR A 74 -36.12 -15.90 -11.83
CA THR A 74 -35.14 -14.82 -11.70
C THR A 74 -34.60 -14.41 -13.06
N ASN A 75 -34.73 -13.13 -13.41
CA ASN A 75 -34.17 -12.59 -14.64
C ASN A 75 -32.62 -12.69 -14.63
N LEU A 76 -32.04 -13.28 -15.67
CA LEU A 76 -30.60 -13.45 -15.86
C LEU A 76 -29.82 -12.13 -15.78
N GLN A 77 -30.38 -11.03 -16.30
CA GLN A 77 -29.76 -9.71 -16.23
C GLN A 77 -29.65 -9.23 -14.78
N ASN A 78 -30.74 -9.35 -14.01
CA ASN A 78 -30.75 -8.97 -12.60
C ASN A 78 -29.80 -9.83 -11.78
N LEU A 79 -29.75 -11.14 -12.08
CA LEU A 79 -28.81 -12.06 -11.43
C LEU A 79 -27.37 -11.64 -11.70
N TRP A 80 -27.03 -11.30 -12.95
CA TRP A 80 -25.69 -10.85 -13.32
C TRP A 80 -25.30 -9.52 -12.66
N ASP A 81 -26.20 -8.54 -12.67
CA ASP A 81 -25.96 -7.24 -12.05
C ASP A 81 -25.78 -7.35 -10.53
N THR A 82 -26.60 -8.18 -9.87
CA THR A 82 -26.50 -8.45 -8.44
C THR A 82 -25.22 -9.20 -8.10
N THR A 83 -24.84 -10.21 -8.90
CA THR A 83 -23.58 -10.95 -8.73
C THR A 83 -22.38 -10.01 -8.79
N LYS A 84 -22.33 -9.11 -9.79
CA LYS A 84 -21.26 -8.11 -9.92
C LYS A 84 -21.18 -7.18 -8.70
N ALA A 85 -22.33 -6.71 -8.20
CA ALA A 85 -22.39 -5.84 -7.03
C ALA A 85 -21.88 -6.55 -5.78
N TYR A 86 -22.32 -7.80 -5.57
CA TYR A 86 -21.92 -8.65 -4.45
C TYR A 86 -20.40 -8.94 -4.46
N MET A 87 -19.88 -9.38 -5.60
CA MET A 87 -18.46 -9.62 -5.84
C MET A 87 -17.60 -8.41 -5.55
N ARG A 88 -18.06 -7.23 -5.98
CA ARG A 88 -17.37 -5.96 -5.71
C ARG A 88 -17.34 -5.64 -4.22
N GLY A 89 -18.45 -5.86 -3.50
CA GLY A 89 -18.51 -5.70 -2.04
C GLY A 89 -17.47 -6.56 -1.33
N ILE A 90 -17.39 -7.84 -1.70
CA ILE A 90 -16.41 -8.78 -1.12
C ILE A 90 -14.98 -8.34 -1.45
N SER A 91 -14.72 -7.96 -2.70
CA SER A 91 -13.40 -7.50 -3.16
C SER A 91 -12.91 -6.28 -2.37
N ILE A 92 -13.80 -5.31 -2.16
CA ILE A 92 -13.50 -4.10 -1.38
C ILE A 92 -13.21 -4.46 0.07
N ALA A 93 -14.06 -5.29 0.69
CA ALA A 93 -13.87 -5.71 2.08
C ALA A 93 -12.56 -6.48 2.28
N TYR A 94 -12.21 -7.37 1.34
CA TYR A 94 -10.94 -8.10 1.34
C TYR A 94 -9.74 -7.14 1.28
N THR A 95 -9.77 -6.21 0.31
CA THR A 95 -8.70 -5.22 0.11
C THR A 95 -8.52 -4.32 1.33
N ILE A 96 -9.62 -3.84 1.94
CA ILE A 96 -9.56 -3.00 3.16
C ILE A 96 -8.90 -3.75 4.31
N ARG A 97 -9.30 -5.01 4.55
CA ARG A 97 -8.70 -5.83 5.62
C ARG A 97 -7.21 -6.04 5.39
N LYS A 98 -6.82 -6.40 4.15
CA LYS A 98 -5.42 -6.58 3.78
C LYS A 98 -4.60 -5.32 3.98
N ASN A 99 -5.07 -4.18 3.47
CA ASN A 99 -4.39 -2.89 3.63
C ASN A 99 -4.21 -2.52 5.11
N LYS A 100 -5.20 -2.83 5.97
CA LYS A 100 -5.09 -2.60 7.42
C LYS A 100 -3.98 -3.44 8.05
N THR A 101 -3.88 -4.71 7.66
CA THR A 101 -2.83 -5.63 8.14
C THR A 101 -1.45 -5.17 7.68
N GLU A 102 -1.30 -4.85 6.39
CA GLU A 102 -0.03 -4.36 5.83
C GLU A 102 0.40 -3.03 6.47
N TRP A 103 -0.53 -2.11 6.68
CA TRP A 103 -0.26 -0.84 7.36
C TRP A 103 0.21 -1.04 8.80
N LYS A 104 -0.41 -1.96 9.54
CA LYS A 104 0.00 -2.31 10.90
C LYS A 104 1.45 -2.84 10.92
N GLN A 105 1.77 -3.80 10.04
CA GLN A 105 3.13 -4.34 9.92
C GLN A 105 4.15 -3.25 9.56
N GLN A 106 3.81 -2.35 8.64
CA GLN A 106 4.69 -1.23 8.27
C GLN A 106 4.97 -0.30 9.45
N ASN A 107 3.95 0.06 10.23
CA ASN A 107 4.13 0.92 11.40
C ASN A 107 4.96 0.25 12.50
N GLU A 108 4.78 -1.06 12.72
CA GLU A 108 5.58 -1.82 13.68
C GLU A 108 7.05 -1.84 13.25
N LEU A 109 7.34 -2.08 11.97
CA LEU A 109 8.70 -2.01 11.43
C LEU A 109 9.30 -0.61 11.54
N GLN A 110 8.53 0.44 11.23
CA GLN A 110 8.99 1.82 11.39
C GLN A 110 9.33 2.16 12.84
N LYS A 111 8.52 1.67 13.80
CA LYS A 111 8.79 1.85 15.22
C LYS A 111 10.10 1.17 15.63
N LYS A 112 10.31 -0.08 15.21
CA LYS A 112 11.56 -0.83 15.47
C LYS A 112 12.78 -0.12 14.90
N VAL A 113 12.70 0.37 13.66
CA VAL A 113 13.79 1.13 13.04
C VAL A 113 14.12 2.38 13.86
N LYS A 114 13.11 3.14 14.28
CA LYS A 114 13.31 4.34 15.11
C LYS A 114 13.94 4.03 16.47
N GLU A 115 13.55 2.92 17.10
CA GLU A 115 14.14 2.46 18.35
C GLU A 115 15.62 2.09 18.19
N LEU A 116 15.96 1.37 17.12
CA LEU A 116 17.35 1.02 16.79
C LEU A 116 18.19 2.27 16.48
N GLU A 117 17.65 3.23 15.71
CA GLU A 117 18.30 4.51 15.42
C GLU A 117 18.62 5.29 16.71
N ASN A 118 17.64 5.40 17.63
CA ASN A 118 17.83 6.05 18.92
C ASN A 118 18.87 5.34 19.80
N GLY A 119 18.94 4.00 19.73
CA GLY A 119 19.94 3.20 20.44
C GLY A 119 21.35 3.48 19.92
N LEU A 120 21.55 3.47 18.60
CA LEU A 120 22.83 3.78 17.96
C LEU A 120 23.28 5.22 18.20
N GLN A 121 22.34 6.16 18.32
CA GLN A 121 22.68 7.54 18.65
C GLN A 121 23.29 7.68 20.07
N LYS A 122 22.92 6.79 20.99
CA LYS A 122 23.45 6.76 22.37
C LYS A 122 24.75 5.97 22.49
N ASP A 123 24.89 4.87 21.74
CA ASP A 123 26.11 4.08 21.67
C ASP A 123 26.49 3.78 20.21
N PRO A 124 27.36 4.61 19.60
CA PRO A 124 27.72 4.50 18.19
C PRO A 124 28.58 3.27 17.84
N LYS A 125 29.14 2.57 18.83
CA LYS A 125 30.14 1.50 18.60
C LYS A 125 29.56 0.12 18.32
N SER A 126 28.23 -0.03 18.40
CA SER A 126 27.55 -1.28 18.07
C SER A 126 27.44 -1.47 16.55
N ASN A 127 28.32 -2.31 15.98
CA ASN A 127 28.29 -2.68 14.55
C ASN A 127 27.04 -3.51 14.21
N ASP A 128 26.51 -4.25 15.20
CA ASP A 128 25.34 -5.12 15.05
C ASP A 128 24.04 -4.34 14.83
N GLY A 129 23.89 -3.16 15.47
CA GLY A 129 22.72 -2.31 15.28
C GLY A 129 22.61 -1.76 13.84
N TRP A 130 23.75 -1.41 13.22
CA TRP A 130 23.78 -0.92 11.84
C TRP A 130 23.45 -2.01 10.82
N ILE A 131 23.88 -3.25 11.06
CA ILE A 131 23.55 -4.41 10.21
C ILE A 131 22.05 -4.69 10.28
N GLN A 132 21.46 -4.64 11.49
CA GLN A 132 20.04 -4.89 11.70
C GLN A 132 19.16 -3.82 11.01
N ILE A 133 19.51 -2.54 11.14
CA ILE A 133 18.79 -1.46 10.43
C ILE A 133 18.88 -1.62 8.91
N LYS A 134 20.07 -1.93 8.39
CA LYS A 134 20.26 -2.15 6.94
C LYS A 134 19.45 -3.36 6.46
N PHE A 135 19.37 -4.43 7.24
CA PHE A 135 18.55 -5.61 6.93
C PHE A 135 17.06 -5.27 6.96
N ASP A 136 16.56 -4.58 7.99
CA ASP A 136 15.15 -4.21 8.10
C ASP A 136 14.70 -3.21 7.00
N ILE A 137 15.58 -2.26 6.64
CA ILE A 137 15.36 -1.37 5.48
C ILE A 137 15.38 -2.17 4.18
N PHE A 138 16.29 -3.13 4.02
CA PHE A 138 16.36 -4.00 2.84
C PHE A 138 15.11 -4.86 2.70
N ILE A 139 14.63 -5.48 3.78
CA ILE A 139 13.37 -6.23 3.82
C ILE A 139 12.21 -5.29 3.47
N GLY A 140 12.10 -4.13 4.11
CA GLY A 140 11.05 -3.15 3.80
C GLY A 140 11.07 -2.64 2.35
N LYS A 141 12.25 -2.41 1.78
CA LYS A 141 12.43 -2.06 0.36
C LYS A 141 12.10 -3.22 -0.56
N SER A 142 12.51 -4.44 -0.24
CA SER A 142 12.23 -5.65 -1.03
C SER A 142 10.74 -5.95 -1.07
N THR A 143 10.02 -5.72 0.03
CA THR A 143 8.55 -5.78 0.08
C THR A 143 7.92 -4.70 -0.81
N LYS A 144 8.39 -3.44 -0.75
CA LYS A 144 7.97 -2.38 -1.69
C LYS A 144 8.28 -2.73 -3.15
N PHE A 145 9.49 -3.19 -3.47
CA PHE A 145 9.90 -3.56 -4.83
C PHE A 145 9.10 -4.75 -5.37
N LYS A 146 8.75 -5.75 -4.55
CA LYS A 146 7.82 -6.81 -4.93
C LYS A 146 6.42 -6.27 -5.24
N ILE A 147 5.93 -5.31 -4.45
CA ILE A 147 4.64 -4.63 -4.71
C ILE A 147 4.68 -3.84 -6.04
N TYR A 148 5.80 -3.19 -6.36
CA TYR A 148 5.97 -2.46 -7.62
C TYR A 148 6.21 -3.36 -8.84
N LYS A 149 6.96 -4.47 -8.69
CA LYS A 149 7.17 -5.44 -9.79
C LYS A 149 5.92 -6.24 -10.12
N ALA A 150 5.02 -6.46 -9.17
CA ALA A 150 3.72 -7.04 -9.43
C ALA A 150 2.74 -6.08 -10.12
N LYS A 151 3.18 -4.85 -10.44
CA LYS A 151 2.39 -3.75 -11.03
C LYS A 151 2.73 -3.49 -12.51
N LEU A 152 3.48 -4.39 -13.14
CA LEU A 152 3.70 -4.48 -14.58
C LEU A 152 3.07 -5.77 -15.11
#